data_AF-A0A4Q2SW23-F1
#
_entry.id   AF-A0A4Q2SW23-F1
#
_cell.length_a   1.000
_cell.length_b   1.000
_cell.length_c   1.000
_cell.angle_alpha   90.00
_cell.angle_beta   90.00
_cell.angle_gamma   90.00
#
_symmetry.space_group_name_H-M   'P 1'
#
loop_
_entity.id
_entity.type
_entity.pdbx_description
1 polymer ?
#
loop_
_entity_poly.entity_id
_entity_poly.type
_entity_poly.pdbx_seq_one_letter_code
_entity_poly.pdbx_strand_id
1 'polypeptide(L)'
;MAHLCTILPFPARRLGPRAALPPVDDFAVEQLGHAEDHLAVITADIEVARESALSGIRLEGLGGVRSGRTLLWACRLVLTIVNLRGNPEEDHDLSRAARAWLQRRGQANG
;
A
#
# COMPACT_ATOMS: atom_id res chain seq x y z
N MET A 1 9.66 24.22 50.43
CA MET A 1 8.86 25.05 49.50
C MET A 1 8.35 24.12 48.40
N ALA A 2 7.06 23.80 48.40
CA ALA A 2 6.48 22.90 47.41
C ALA A 2 6.02 23.70 46.18
N HIS A 3 6.56 23.39 45.01
CA HIS A 3 6.11 23.98 43.75
C HIS A 3 4.76 23.35 43.37
N LEU A 4 3.69 24.15 43.39
CA LEU A 4 2.38 23.77 42.88
C LEU A 4 2.46 23.68 41.35
N CYS A 5 2.37 22.45 40.82
CA CYS A 5 2.30 22.21 39.39
C CYS A 5 0.84 22.42 38.95
N THR A 6 0.56 23.54 38.28
CA THR A 6 -0.78 23.82 37.75
C THR A 6 -0.96 23.08 36.43
N ILE A 7 -1.79 22.04 36.42
CA ILE A 7 -2.22 21.38 35.19
C ILE A 7 -3.15 22.36 34.45
N LEU A 8 -2.70 22.87 33.30
CA LEU A 8 -3.57 23.66 32.43
C LEU A 8 -4.63 22.72 31.82
N PRO A 9 -5.93 23.00 31.98
CA PRO A 9 -6.96 22.21 31.32
C PRO A 9 -6.82 22.41 29.81
N PHE A 10 -6.56 21.33 29.08
CA PHE A 10 -6.67 21.36 27.63
C PHE A 10 -8.08 21.81 27.26
N PRO A 11 -8.26 22.87 26.45
CA PRO A 11 -9.58 23.29 26.04
C PRO A 11 -10.23 22.11 25.31
N ALA A 12 -11.41 21.70 25.79
CA ALA A 12 -12.21 20.69 25.12
C ALA A 12 -12.29 21.07 23.64
N ARG A 13 -11.77 20.20 22.77
CA ARG A 13 -11.75 20.40 21.32
C ARG A 13 -13.18 20.76 20.94
N ARG A 14 -13.44 22.00 20.51
CA ARG A 14 -14.75 22.38 20.00
C ARG A 14 -15.00 21.47 18.82
N LEU A 15 -15.85 20.46 19.02
CA LEU A 15 -16.45 19.68 17.94
C LEU A 15 -17.39 20.66 17.23
N GLY A 16 -16.82 21.52 16.39
CA GLY A 16 -17.59 22.16 15.33
C GLY A 16 -18.29 21.07 14.51
N PRO A 17 -19.36 21.40 13.77
CA PRO A 17 -20.05 20.42 12.92
C PRO A 17 -18.98 19.65 12.16
N ARG A 18 -18.94 18.34 12.40
CA ARG A 18 -17.93 17.42 11.87
C ARG A 18 -17.96 17.63 10.36
N ALA A 19 -16.99 18.40 9.83
CA ALA A 19 -16.90 18.62 8.40
C ALA A 19 -16.95 17.23 7.78
N ALA A 20 -17.94 17.00 6.92
CA ALA A 20 -18.12 15.71 6.29
C ALA A 20 -16.76 15.36 5.67
N LEU A 21 -16.12 14.33 6.21
CA LEU A 21 -14.84 13.88 5.68
C LEU A 21 -15.09 13.59 4.20
N PRO A 22 -14.22 14.07 3.28
CA PRO A 22 -14.33 13.71 1.88
C PRO A 22 -14.50 12.19 1.75
N PRO A 23 -15.34 11.70 0.83
CA PRO A 23 -15.49 10.27 0.61
C PRO A 23 -14.11 9.63 0.37
N VAL A 24 -13.95 8.39 0.83
CA VAL A 24 -12.74 7.62 0.54
C VAL A 24 -12.66 7.45 -0.97
N ASP A 25 -11.48 7.65 -1.52
CA ASP A 25 -11.24 7.43 -2.92
C ASP A 25 -11.16 5.92 -3.21
N ASP A 26 -12.26 5.36 -3.71
CA ASP A 26 -12.36 3.94 -4.01
C ASP A 26 -11.44 3.52 -5.16
N PHE A 27 -11.14 4.42 -6.11
CA PHE A 27 -10.17 4.16 -7.17
C PHE A 27 -8.77 3.98 -6.60
N ALA A 28 -8.34 4.89 -5.71
CA ALA A 28 -7.06 4.77 -5.03
C ALA A 28 -6.97 3.50 -4.18
N VAL A 29 -8.06 3.12 -3.50
CA VAL A 29 -8.11 1.85 -2.74
C VAL A 29 -7.97 0.64 -3.66
N GLU A 30 -8.64 0.64 -4.82
CA GLU A 30 -8.55 -0.45 -5.79
C GLU A 30 -7.13 -0.56 -6.38
N GLN A 31 -6.53 0.57 -6.79
CA GLN A 31 -5.16 0.60 -7.29
C GLN A 31 -4.16 0.11 -6.23
N LEU A 32 -4.36 0.44 -4.94
CA LEU A 32 -3.50 -0.11 -3.87
C LEU A 32 -3.62 -1.64 -3.74
N GLY A 33 -4.81 -2.20 -3.92
CA GLY A 33 -5.01 -3.64 -3.98
C GLY A 33 -4.27 -4.29 -5.15
N HIS A 34 -4.46 -3.76 -6.36
CA HIS A 34 -3.76 -4.24 -7.56
C HIS A 34 -2.24 -4.15 -7.40
N ALA A 35 -1.72 -3.09 -6.79
CA ALA A 35 -0.30 -2.92 -6.54
C ALA A 35 0.25 -4.00 -5.59
N GLU A 36 -0.49 -4.32 -4.53
CA GLU A 36 -0.10 -5.43 -3.64
C GLU A 36 -0.08 -6.77 -4.38
N ASP A 37 -1.13 -7.09 -5.14
CA ASP A 37 -1.22 -8.36 -5.87
C ASP A 37 -0.07 -8.52 -6.87
N HIS A 38 0.24 -7.45 -7.61
CA HIS A 38 1.38 -7.44 -8.53
C HIS A 38 2.70 -7.65 -7.80
N LEU A 39 2.91 -6.96 -6.67
CA LEU A 39 4.12 -7.09 -5.87
C LEU A 39 4.29 -8.51 -5.32
N ALA A 40 3.20 -9.14 -4.84
CA ALA A 40 3.23 -10.50 -4.30
C ALA A 40 3.71 -11.51 -5.36
N VAL A 41 3.23 -11.41 -6.61
CA VAL A 41 3.68 -12.28 -7.70
C VAL A 41 5.15 -12.05 -8.04
N ILE A 42 5.58 -10.78 -8.10
CA ILE A 42 6.99 -10.43 -8.39
C ILE A 42 7.91 -11.01 -7.31
N THR A 43 7.57 -10.81 -6.03
CA THR A 43 8.37 -11.31 -4.90
C THR A 43 8.45 -12.84 -4.92
N ALA A 44 7.33 -13.53 -5.17
CA ALA A 44 7.32 -14.98 -5.27
C ALA A 44 8.22 -15.48 -6.40
N ASP A 45 8.16 -14.87 -7.59
CA ASP A 45 9.01 -15.23 -8.72
C ASP A 45 10.51 -15.00 -8.41
N ILE A 46 10.85 -13.91 -7.72
CA ILE A 46 12.23 -13.59 -7.33
C ILE A 46 12.76 -14.59 -6.30
N GLU A 47 11.97 -14.93 -5.27
CA GLU A 47 12.40 -15.89 -4.25
C GLU A 47 12.61 -17.29 -4.85
N VAL A 48 11.70 -17.75 -5.71
CA VAL A 48 11.88 -19.02 -6.45
C VAL A 48 13.15 -19.00 -7.30
N ALA A 49 13.41 -17.90 -8.01
CA ALA A 49 14.60 -17.76 -8.82
C ALA A 49 15.89 -17.74 -7.97
N ARG A 50 15.85 -17.07 -6.83
CA ARG A 50 16.96 -17.02 -5.86
C ARG A 50 17.25 -18.41 -5.29
N GLU A 51 16.24 -19.12 -4.81
CA GLU A 51 16.39 -20.47 -4.25
C GLU A 51 16.92 -21.46 -5.30
N SER A 52 16.42 -21.35 -6.54
CA SER A 52 16.91 -22.15 -7.66
C SER A 52 18.38 -21.87 -7.98
N ALA A 53 18.79 -20.60 -7.96
CA ALA A 53 20.18 -20.21 -8.17
C ALA A 53 21.10 -20.73 -7.05
N LEU A 54 20.66 -20.63 -5.78
CA LEU A 54 21.41 -21.16 -4.63
C LEU A 54 21.54 -22.68 -4.66
N SER A 55 20.53 -23.37 -5.20
CA SER A 55 20.51 -24.83 -5.34
C SER A 55 21.27 -25.33 -6.57
N GLY A 56 21.89 -24.43 -7.37
CA GLY A 56 22.62 -24.79 -8.58
C GLY A 56 21.73 -25.31 -9.72
N ILE A 57 20.43 -25.03 -9.68
CA ILE A 57 19.48 -25.44 -10.72
C ILE A 57 19.78 -24.65 -12.01
N ARG A 58 19.65 -25.31 -13.16
CA ARG A 58 19.85 -24.68 -14.48
C ARG A 58 18.88 -23.52 -14.69
N LEU A 59 19.26 -22.58 -15.56
CA LEU A 59 18.48 -21.38 -15.89
C LEU A 59 17.02 -21.68 -16.32
N GLU A 60 16.76 -22.88 -16.83
CA GLU A 60 15.42 -23.39 -17.14
C GLU A 60 14.48 -23.40 -15.92
N GLY A 61 15.02 -23.57 -14.70
CA GLY A 61 14.30 -23.57 -13.43
C GLY A 61 13.97 -22.18 -12.87
N LEU A 62 14.46 -21.09 -13.49
CA LEU A 62 14.21 -19.71 -13.01
C LEU A 62 12.77 -19.20 -13.29
N GLY A 63 11.90 -20.07 -13.82
CA GLY A 63 10.45 -19.85 -13.88
C GLY A 63 10.01 -18.49 -14.45
N GLY A 64 9.29 -17.72 -13.63
CA GLY A 64 8.72 -16.41 -13.99
C GLY A 64 9.76 -15.39 -14.46
N VAL A 65 10.96 -15.42 -13.90
CA VAL A 65 12.05 -14.50 -14.22
C VAL A 65 12.58 -14.75 -15.64
N ARG A 66 12.81 -16.01 -15.99
CA ARG A 66 13.26 -16.38 -17.35
C ARG A 66 12.19 -16.13 -18.41
N SER A 67 10.93 -16.43 -18.10
CA SER A 67 9.82 -16.28 -19.05
C SER A 67 9.42 -14.82 -19.31
N GLY A 68 9.99 -13.85 -18.59
CA GLY A 68 9.60 -12.45 -18.68
C GLY A 68 8.27 -12.12 -17.99
N ARG A 69 7.60 -13.11 -17.38
CA ARG A 69 6.37 -12.92 -16.60
C ARG A 69 6.59 -11.96 -15.44
N THR A 70 7.74 -12.04 -14.75
CA THR A 70 8.08 -11.10 -13.68
C THR A 70 8.20 -9.66 -14.17
N LEU A 71 8.78 -9.46 -15.36
CA LEU A 71 8.87 -8.13 -15.98
C LEU A 71 7.47 -7.59 -16.36
N LEU A 72 6.59 -8.44 -16.88
CA LEU A 72 5.20 -8.05 -17.18
C LEU A 72 4.48 -7.56 -15.91
N TRP A 73 4.60 -8.28 -14.80
CA TRP A 73 4.00 -7.85 -13.53
C TRP A 73 4.64 -6.58 -12.98
N ALA A 74 5.96 -6.41 -13.15
CA ALA A 74 6.64 -5.16 -12.76
C ALA A 74 6.11 -3.96 -13.57
N CYS A 75 5.91 -4.10 -14.88
CA CYS A 75 5.28 -3.06 -15.69
C CYS A 75 3.86 -2.73 -15.22
N ARG A 76 3.06 -3.76 -14.86
CA ARG A 76 1.71 -3.56 -14.31
C ARG A 76 1.74 -2.82 -12.98
N LEU A 77 2.64 -3.18 -12.07
CA LEU A 77 2.87 -2.49 -10.81
C LEU A 77 3.20 -1.01 -11.03
N VAL A 78 4.13 -0.72 -11.95
CA VAL A 78 4.50 0.66 -12.28
C VAL A 78 3.29 1.46 -12.78
N LEU A 79 2.48 0.89 -13.68
CA LEU A 79 1.28 1.56 -14.17
C LEU A 79 0.27 1.85 -13.05
N THR A 80 0.06 0.89 -12.14
CA THR A 80 -0.79 1.08 -10.96
C THR A 80 -0.28 2.21 -10.06
N ILE A 81 1.04 2.31 -9.85
CA ILE A 81 1.64 3.41 -9.06
C ILE A 81 1.53 4.75 -9.80
N VAL A 82 1.66 4.77 -11.13
CA VAL A 82 1.45 5.97 -11.94
C VAL A 82 0.00 6.43 -11.85
N ASN A 83 -0.97 5.52 -11.87
CA ASN A 83 -2.38 5.83 -11.68
C ASN A 83 -2.66 6.44 -10.30
N LEU A 84 -1.96 5.99 -9.26
CA LEU A 84 -2.04 6.57 -7.91
C LEU A 84 -1.45 7.99 -7.83
N ARG A 85 -0.58 8.37 -8.77
CA ARG A 85 0.00 9.73 -8.88
C ARG A 85 -0.86 10.70 -9.70
N GLY A 86 -2.05 10.30 -10.13
CA GLY A 86 -2.94 11.08 -11.01
C GLY A 86 -3.27 12.48 -10.49
N ASN A 87 -3.21 13.44 -11.42
CA ASN A 87 -3.53 14.88 -11.40
C ASN A 87 -3.26 15.68 -10.08
N PRO A 88 -2.31 16.64 -10.04
CA PRO A 88 -2.08 17.47 -8.85
C PRO A 88 -3.29 18.32 -8.40
N GLU A 89 -4.32 18.46 -9.25
CA GLU A 89 -5.60 19.09 -8.87
C GLU A 89 -6.59 18.13 -8.20
N GLU A 90 -6.43 16.82 -8.41
CA GLU A 90 -7.21 15.74 -7.81
C GLU A 90 -6.29 14.89 -6.91
N ASP A 91 -5.50 15.55 -6.05
CA ASP A 91 -4.55 14.89 -5.16
C ASP A 91 -5.30 13.84 -4.31
N HIS A 92 -5.29 12.60 -4.80
CA HIS A 92 -5.98 11.49 -4.20
C HIS A 92 -5.46 11.41 -2.77
N ASP A 93 -6.33 11.40 -1.75
CA ASP A 93 -5.90 11.26 -0.35
C ASP A 93 -5.38 9.82 -0.14
N LEU A 94 -4.19 9.55 -0.67
CA LEU A 94 -3.49 8.27 -0.68
C LEU A 94 -3.30 7.76 0.73
N SER A 95 -3.09 8.67 1.68
CA SER A 95 -3.00 8.33 3.10
C SER A 95 -4.31 7.76 3.63
N ARG A 96 -5.46 8.30 3.24
CA ARG A 96 -6.77 7.78 3.64
C ARG A 96 -7.14 6.51 2.88
N ALA A 97 -6.87 6.45 1.58
CA ALA A 97 -7.05 5.25 0.78
C ALA A 97 -6.22 4.08 1.32
N ALA A 98 -4.94 4.31 1.65
CA ALA A 98 -4.07 3.31 2.28
C ALA A 98 -4.60 2.83 3.64
N ARG A 99 -5.07 3.75 4.49
CA ARG A 99 -5.71 3.36 5.77
C ARG A 99 -6.99 2.56 5.55
N ALA A 100 -7.86 2.97 4.63
CA ALA A 100 -9.10 2.27 4.34
C ALA A 100 -8.81 0.87 3.78
N TRP A 101 -7.83 0.74 2.90
CA TRP A 101 -7.37 -0.53 2.37
C TRP A 101 -6.82 -1.45 3.48
N LEU A 102 -5.94 -0.95 4.34
CA LEU A 102 -5.40 -1.70 5.50
C LEU A 102 -6.52 -2.15 6.46
N GLN A 103 -7.52 -1.30 6.69
CA GLN A 103 -8.67 -1.63 7.53
C GLN A 103 -9.53 -2.74 6.90
N ARG A 104 -9.84 -2.64 5.60
CA ARG A 104 -10.59 -3.67 4.87
C ARG A 104 -9.87 -5.03 4.94
N ARG A 105 -8.54 -5.02 4.81
CA ARG A 105 -7.72 -6.24 4.93
C ARG A 105 -7.71 -6.82 6.35
N GLY A 106 -7.60 -5.98 7.37
CA GLY A 106 -7.65 -6.41 8.77
C GLY A 106 -8.98 -7.06 9.16
N GLN A 107 -10.08 -6.65 8.51
CA GLN A 107 -11.39 -7.27 8.69
C GLN A 107 -11.56 -8.59 7.92
N ALA A 108 -10.90 -8.74 6.76
CA ALA A 108 -10.96 -9.97 5.96
C ALA A 108 -10.13 -11.13 6.54
N ASN A 109 -9.12 -10.81 7.36
CA ASN A 109 -8.22 -11.78 8.00
C ASN A 109 -8.58 -12.08 9.48
N GLY A 110 -9.71 -11.59 9.96
CA GLY A 110 -10.21 -11.75 11.34
C GLY A 110 -11.25 -12.84 11.50
#